data_AF-A0A5K0X361-F1
#
_entry.id   AF-A0A5K0X361-F1
#
_cell.length_a   1.000
_cell.length_b   1.000
_cell.length_c   1.000
_cell.angle_alpha   90.00
_cell.angle_beta   90.00
_cell.angle_gamma   90.00
#
_symmetry.space_group_name_H-M   'P 1'
#
loop_
_entity.id
_entity.type
_entity.pdbx_description
1 polymer ?
#
loop_
_entity_poly.entity_id
_entity_poly.type
_entity_poly.pdbx_seq_one_letter_code
_entity_poly.pdbx_strand_id
1 'polypeptide(L)' 'GCDGSVLLDDTASFKGEKTAAPNANSLRGFEVIDSIKAAVDQACGARVVSCADILAVAARDS' A
#
# COMPACT_ATOMS: atom_id res chain seq x y z
N GLY A 1 -5.50 7.80 -8.55
CA GLY A 1 -6.85 7.22 -8.38
C GLY A 1 -6.78 6.26 -7.21
N CYS A 2 -7.60 5.20 -7.17
CA CYS A 2 -7.39 4.08 -6.23
C CYS A 2 -6.48 3.04 -6.88
N ASP A 3 -5.21 3.38 -7.06
CA ASP A 3 -4.21 2.60 -7.83
C ASP A 3 -3.04 2.12 -6.96
N GLY A 4 -3.07 2.40 -5.65
CA GLY A 4 -2.01 2.03 -4.71
C GLY A 4 -0.77 2.92 -4.79
N SER A 5 -0.80 4.05 -5.52
CA SER A 5 0.33 4.97 -5.64
C SER A 5 0.84 5.49 -4.29
N VAL A 6 -0.06 5.67 -3.33
CA VAL A 6 0.27 6.13 -1.97
C VAL A 6 1.19 5.20 -1.19
N LEU A 7 1.30 3.93 -1.61
CA LEU A 7 2.15 2.94 -0.97
C LEU A 7 3.60 2.99 -1.46
N LEU A 8 3.88 3.68 -2.56
CA LEU A 8 5.22 3.74 -3.14
C LEU A 8 6.14 4.66 -2.34
N ASP A 9 7.34 4.17 -2.07
CA ASP A 9 8.41 4.96 -1.46
C ASP A 9 9.11 5.88 -2.47
N ASP A 10 9.75 6.92 -1.95
CA ASP A 10 10.60 7.80 -2.75
C ASP A 10 11.79 7.01 -3.34
N THR A 11 12.13 7.32 -4.59
CA THR A 11 13.32 6.80 -5.28
C THR A 11 14.09 7.96 -5.91
N ALA A 12 15.27 7.69 -6.49
CA ALA A 12 16.09 8.73 -7.12
C ALA A 12 15.39 9.48 -8.27
N SER A 13 14.41 8.87 -8.93
CA SER A 13 13.70 9.43 -10.08
C SER A 13 12.21 9.67 -9.83
N PHE A 14 11.69 9.35 -8.64
CA PHE A 14 10.28 9.46 -8.33
C PHE A 14 10.07 9.88 -6.88
N LYS A 15 9.28 10.94 -6.68
CA LYS A 15 8.80 11.34 -5.37
C LYS A 15 7.41 10.76 -5.15
N GLY A 16 7.29 9.83 -4.22
CA GLY A 16 6.06 9.20 -3.83
C GLY A 16 5.16 10.13 -3.02
N GLU A 17 3.96 9.64 -2.72
CA GLU A 17 2.95 10.44 -2.04
C GLU A 17 3.10 10.41 -0.52
N LYS A 18 3.87 9.48 0.04
CA LYS A 18 4.10 9.38 1.50
C LYS A 18 4.69 10.67 2.10
N THR A 19 5.52 11.38 1.34
CA THR A 19 6.16 12.64 1.76
C THR A 19 5.36 13.89 1.37
N ALA A 20 4.17 13.74 0.79
CA ALA A 20 3.28 14.86 0.51
C ALA A 20 2.80 15.52 1.81
N ALA A 21 2.61 16.84 1.80
CA ALA A 21 2.21 17.61 2.99
C ALA A 21 1.01 17.02 3.79
N PRO A 22 -0.08 16.54 3.16
CA PRO A 22 -1.18 15.94 3.94
C PRO A 22 -0.86 14.55 4.53
N ASN A 23 0.17 13.86 4.01
CA ASN A 23 0.50 12.48 4.34
C ASN A 23 1.67 12.35 5.31
N ALA A 24 2.66 13.25 5.18
CA ALA A 24 3.86 13.26 6.00
C ALA A 24 3.53 13.40 7.49
N ASN A 25 4.00 12.45 8.31
CA ASN A 25 3.71 12.36 9.74
C ASN A 25 2.20 12.27 10.08
N SER A 26 1.37 11.80 9.14
CA SER A 26 -0.08 11.72 9.29
C SER A 26 -0.61 10.34 8.89
N LEU A 27 -0.45 9.96 7.62
CA LEU A 27 -0.83 8.62 7.15
C LEU A 27 0.04 7.55 7.82
N ARG A 28 -0.58 6.40 8.12
CA ARG A 28 0.02 5.32 8.90
C ARG A 28 -0.56 3.96 8.50
N GLY A 29 0.08 2.88 8.95
CA GLY A 29 -0.38 1.52 8.71
C GLY A 29 0.22 0.86 7.46
N PHE A 30 1.29 1.42 6.90
CA PHE A 30 1.98 0.87 5.73
C PHE A 30 2.50 -0.55 6.00
N GLU A 31 3.00 -0.79 7.21
CA GLU A 31 3.56 -2.07 7.64
C GLU A 31 2.47 -3.16 7.74
N VAL A 32 1.23 -2.75 8.05
CA VAL A 32 0.07 -3.65 8.06
C VAL A 32 -0.28 -4.05 6.63
N ILE A 33 -0.27 -3.10 5.69
CA ILE A 33 -0.51 -3.39 4.27
C ILE A 33 0.59 -4.30 3.70
N ASP A 34 1.85 -4.08 4.05
CA ASP A 34 2.96 -4.95 3.65
C ASP A 34 2.78 -6.38 4.18
N SER A 35 2.35 -6.51 5.44
CA SER A 35 2.08 -7.81 6.06
C SER A 35 0.92 -8.55 5.37
N ILE A 36 -0.16 -7.83 5.04
CA ILE A 36 -1.30 -8.39 4.28
C ILE A 36 -0.82 -8.83 2.90
N LYS A 37 -0.06 -7.99 2.18
CA LYS A 37 0.45 -8.32 0.85
C LYS A 37 1.31 -9.57 0.86
N ALA A 38 2.24 -9.69 1.82
CA ALA A 38 3.07 -10.88 1.98
C ALA A 38 2.22 -12.13 2.27
N ALA A 39 1.26 -12.04 3.19
CA ALA A 39 0.39 -13.17 3.53
C ALA A 39 -0.50 -13.61 2.34
N VAL A 40 -1.04 -12.67 1.58
CA VAL A 40 -1.87 -12.95 0.40
C VAL A 40 -1.02 -13.57 -0.72
N ASP A 41 0.15 -13.02 -1.00
CA ASP A 41 1.04 -13.58 -2.03
C ASP A 41 1.47 -15.00 -1.66
N GLN A 42 1.73 -15.27 -0.38
CA GLN A 42 2.04 -16.61 0.12
C GLN A 42 0.85 -17.56 -0.03
N ALA A 43 -0.36 -17.13 0.33
CA ALA A 43 -1.57 -17.94 0.22
C ALA A 43 -1.93 -18.26 -1.25
N CYS A 44 -1.69 -17.31 -2.16
CA CYS A 44 -1.92 -17.48 -3.60
C CYS A 44 -0.77 -18.21 -4.32
N GLY A 45 0.41 -18.33 -3.70
CA GLY A 45 1.63 -18.85 -4.33
C GLY A 45 2.19 -17.98 -5.46
N ALA A 46 1.63 -16.78 -5.65
CA ALA A 46 1.99 -15.84 -6.70
C ALA A 46 1.45 -14.44 -6.38
N ARG A 47 1.97 -13.43 -7.08
CA ARG A 47 1.48 -12.04 -6.99
C ARG A 47 0.21 -11.85 -7.82
N VAL A 48 -0.92 -12.27 -7.27
CA VAL A 48 -2.22 -12.23 -7.98
C VAL A 48 -3.07 -11.02 -7.58
N VAL A 49 -3.10 -10.69 -6.29
CA VAL A 49 -3.93 -9.59 -5.77
C VAL A 49 -3.16 -8.27 -5.81
N SER A 50 -3.78 -7.21 -6.33
CA SER A 50 -3.15 -5.89 -6.43
C SER A 50 -3.11 -5.18 -5.06
N CYS A 51 -2.15 -4.26 -4.88
CA CYS A 51 -2.08 -3.46 -3.65
C CYS A 51 -3.28 -2.50 -3.51
N ALA A 52 -3.86 -2.07 -4.64
CA ALA A 52 -5.08 -1.26 -4.66
C ALA A 52 -6.28 -2.04 -4.09
N ASP A 53 -6.44 -3.30 -4.50
CA ASP A 53 -7.53 -4.16 -4.00
C ASP A 53 -7.33 -4.50 -2.52
N ILE A 54 -6.09 -4.75 -2.09
CA ILE A 54 -5.78 -4.95 -0.66
C ILE A 54 -6.18 -3.73 0.16
N LEU A 55 -5.84 -2.52 -0.28
CA LEU A 55 -6.25 -1.28 0.39
C LEU A 55 -7.77 -1.14 0.46
N ALA A 56 -8.47 -1.41 -0.65
CA ALA A 56 -9.92 -1.29 -0.71
C ALA A 56 -10.62 -2.27 0.25
N VAL A 57 -10.17 -3.53 0.30
CA VAL A 57 -10.72 -4.56 1.19
C VAL A 57 -10.36 -4.27 2.65
N ALA A 58 -9.10 -3.90 2.94
CA ALA A 58 -8.69 -3.54 4.30
C ALA A 58 -9.48 -2.34 4.85
N ALA A 59 -9.74 -1.33 4.01
CA ALA A 59 -10.56 -0.18 4.37
C ALA A 59 -12.03 -0.55 4.65
N ARG A 60 -12.59 -1.54 3.93
CA ARG A 60 -13.94 -2.06 4.18
C ARG A 60 -14.04 -2.77 5.54
N ASP A 61 -13.00 -3.50 5.91
CA ASP A 61 -13.02 -4.43 7.06
C ASP A 61 -12.54 -3.78 8.38
N SER A 62 -12.18 -2.50 8.35
CA SER A 62 -11.77 -1.68 9.52
C SER A 62 -12.98 -1.10 10.25
#